data_AF-A0A820Q622-F1
#
_entry.id   AF-A0A820Q622-F1
#
_cell.length_a   1.000
_cell.length_b   1.000
_cell.length_c   1.000
_cell.angle_alpha   90.00
_cell.angle_beta   90.00
_cell.angle_gamma   90.00
#
_symmetry.space_group_name_H-M   'P 1'
#
loop_
_entity.id
_entity.type
_entity.pdbx_description
1 polymer ?
#
loop_
_entity_poly.entity_id
_entity_poly.type
_entity_poly.pdbx_seq_one_letter_code
_entity_poly.pdbx_strand_id
1 'polypeptide(L)'
;MEIKPYSIVIDPETMDIRAENWYETDMLKIEPDIMTLFHNYQHPIFHYQWNAQNWIEQFQKLDLTEQRSKGYDLHRHLLRVTVMLNTIGTLRKQRYMVNHEEVILKPDLLHSIVYDHKSKLSYGTKTSVSNIKTPYASTSVKVVNEDCLTLYQKLVSE
;
A
#
# COMPACT_ATOMS: atom_id res chain seq x y z
N MET A 1 33.37 -37.03 -12.86
CA MET A 1 32.80 -36.40 -11.66
C MET A 1 32.50 -34.96 -12.04
N GLU A 2 31.28 -34.68 -12.48
CA GLU A 2 30.84 -33.33 -12.84
C GLU A 2 30.58 -32.54 -11.56
N ILE A 3 31.41 -31.52 -11.31
CA ILE A 3 31.15 -30.56 -10.23
C ILE A 3 30.07 -29.63 -10.76
N LYS A 4 28.82 -29.84 -10.35
CA LYS A 4 27.77 -28.84 -10.58
C LYS A 4 28.10 -27.59 -9.77
N PRO A 5 28.15 -26.40 -10.39
CA PRO A 5 28.36 -25.17 -9.65
C PRO A 5 27.26 -25.02 -8.61
N TYR A 6 27.64 -24.69 -7.39
CA TYR A 6 26.72 -24.36 -6.31
C TYR A 6 25.94 -23.10 -6.72
N SER A 7 24.74 -23.28 -7.26
CA SER A 7 23.80 -22.18 -7.42
C SER A 7 23.30 -21.85 -6.01
N ILE A 8 23.78 -20.74 -5.45
CA ILE A 8 23.14 -20.13 -4.28
C ILE A 8 21.68 -19.92 -4.71
N VAL A 9 20.77 -20.73 -4.17
CA VAL A 9 19.34 -20.45 -4.27
C VAL A 9 19.15 -19.23 -3.39
N ILE A 10 19.15 -18.05 -4.00
CA ILE A 10 18.99 -16.81 -3.28
C ILE A 10 17.52 -16.75 -2.86
N ASP A 11 17.27 -16.90 -1.57
CA ASP A 11 15.93 -16.81 -1.00
C ASP A 11 15.43 -15.37 -1.15
N PRO A 12 14.39 -15.12 -1.97
CA PRO A 12 13.87 -13.78 -2.17
C PRO A 12 13.34 -13.15 -0.87
N GLU A 13 13.02 -13.95 0.16
CA GLU A 13 12.60 -13.46 1.48
C GLU A 13 13.71 -12.73 2.26
N THR A 14 14.97 -12.88 1.82
CA THR A 14 16.13 -12.20 2.39
C THR A 14 16.61 -11.01 1.55
N MET A 15 16.00 -10.76 0.39
CA MET A 15 16.40 -9.70 -0.53
C MET A 15 15.44 -8.53 -0.52
N ASP A 16 15.99 -7.33 -0.42
CA ASP A 16 15.24 -6.11 -0.73
C ASP A 16 14.82 -6.06 -2.20
N ILE A 17 13.65 -5.48 -2.45
CA ILE A 17 13.26 -5.00 -3.77
C ILE A 17 14.14 -3.82 -4.19
N ARG A 18 14.78 -3.90 -5.36
CA ARG A 18 15.74 -2.91 -5.86
C ARG A 18 15.62 -2.74 -7.37
N ALA A 19 16.43 -1.84 -7.93
CA ALA A 19 16.50 -1.59 -9.37
C ALA A 19 16.80 -2.88 -10.14
N GLU A 20 17.84 -3.59 -9.70
CA GLU A 20 18.48 -4.65 -10.47
C GLU A 20 17.65 -5.94 -10.50
N ASN A 21 16.87 -6.19 -9.43
CA ASN A 21 16.06 -7.40 -9.29
C ASN A 21 14.57 -7.19 -9.55
N TRP A 22 14.12 -5.93 -9.71
CA TRP A 22 12.71 -5.64 -9.96
C TRP A 22 12.48 -4.44 -10.86
N TYR A 23 12.76 -3.21 -10.39
CA TYR A 23 12.24 -2.00 -11.04
C TYR A 23 12.73 -1.79 -12.46
N GLU A 24 13.98 -2.16 -12.76
CA GLU A 24 14.58 -2.01 -14.09
C GLU A 24 14.57 -3.33 -14.88
N THR A 25 13.94 -4.39 -14.34
CA THR A 25 13.93 -5.73 -14.92
C THR A 25 12.53 -6.37 -14.93
N ASP A 26 12.16 -7.12 -13.89
CA ASP A 26 10.94 -7.93 -13.87
C ASP A 26 9.66 -7.10 -13.83
N MET A 27 9.70 -5.90 -13.24
CA MET A 27 8.57 -4.96 -13.26
C MET A 27 8.15 -4.56 -14.67
N LEU A 28 9.09 -4.50 -15.61
CA LEU A 28 8.80 -4.09 -17.00
C LEU A 28 8.11 -5.18 -17.82
N LYS A 29 8.07 -6.42 -17.30
CA LYS A 29 7.48 -7.58 -17.98
C LYS A 29 6.03 -7.82 -17.57
N ILE A 30 5.53 -7.12 -16.56
CA ILE A 30 4.18 -7.31 -16.03
C ILE A 30 3.21 -6.31 -16.64
N GLU A 31 1.96 -6.71 -16.76
CA GLU A 31 0.89 -5.78 -17.11
C GLU A 31 0.66 -4.83 -15.91
N PRO A 32 0.32 -3.54 -16.16
CA PRO A 32 -0.04 -2.56 -15.13
C PRO A 32 -1.36 -2.87 -14.37
N ASP A 33 -1.64 -4.14 -14.07
CA ASP A 33 -2.80 -4.63 -13.36
C ASP A 33 -2.38 -5.63 -12.28
N ILE A 34 -2.78 -5.36 -11.04
CA ILE A 34 -2.52 -6.23 -9.89
C ILE A 34 -3.15 -7.63 -10.06
N MET A 35 -4.25 -7.75 -10.81
CA MET A 35 -4.98 -9.00 -10.98
C MET A 35 -4.16 -10.06 -11.69
N THR A 36 -3.21 -9.66 -12.53
CA THR A 36 -2.29 -10.57 -13.23
C THR A 36 -1.44 -11.41 -12.28
N LEU A 37 -1.09 -10.86 -11.12
CA LEU A 37 -0.25 -11.51 -10.12
C LEU A 37 -1.01 -11.86 -8.85
N PHE A 38 -2.22 -11.34 -8.65
CA PHE A 38 -2.99 -11.52 -7.43
C PHE A 38 -3.13 -12.99 -7.02
N HIS A 39 -3.33 -13.90 -7.96
CA HIS A 39 -3.48 -15.34 -7.69
C HIS A 39 -2.15 -16.12 -7.73
N ASN A 40 -1.05 -15.53 -8.19
CA ASN A 40 0.25 -16.20 -8.28
C ASN A 40 1.14 -15.89 -7.07
N TYR A 41 0.84 -16.53 -5.95
CA TYR A 41 1.54 -16.30 -4.68
C TYR A 41 3.04 -16.64 -4.72
N GLN A 42 3.45 -17.53 -5.62
CA GLN A 42 4.85 -17.93 -5.79
C GLN A 42 5.66 -16.90 -6.59
N HIS A 43 5.01 -15.82 -7.05
CA HIS A 43 5.71 -14.78 -7.78
C HIS A 43 6.72 -14.06 -6.87
N PRO A 44 7.98 -13.86 -7.31
CA PRO A 44 9.05 -13.29 -6.48
C PRO A 44 8.70 -11.96 -5.80
N ILE A 45 7.85 -11.14 -6.42
CA ILE A 45 7.38 -9.85 -5.87
C ILE A 45 6.76 -9.94 -4.48
N PHE A 46 6.11 -11.06 -4.15
CA PHE A 46 5.51 -11.25 -2.83
C PHE A 46 6.52 -11.68 -1.77
N HIS A 47 7.73 -12.05 -2.18
CA HIS A 47 8.77 -12.55 -1.30
C HIS A 47 9.81 -11.49 -0.97
N TYR A 48 10.11 -10.56 -1.89
CA TYR A 48 11.03 -9.45 -1.63
C TYR A 48 10.65 -8.60 -0.41
N GLN A 49 11.67 -8.16 0.32
CA GLN A 49 11.54 -7.17 1.39
C GLN A 49 11.28 -5.79 0.80
N TRP A 50 10.38 -5.05 1.42
CA TRP A 50 10.05 -3.69 0.98
C TRP A 50 11.24 -2.74 1.20
N ASN A 51 11.58 -1.95 0.19
CA ASN A 51 12.61 -0.93 0.28
C ASN A 51 12.05 0.42 -0.21
N ALA A 52 11.55 1.21 0.74
CA ALA A 52 10.96 2.52 0.44
C ALA A 52 11.94 3.48 -0.24
N GLN A 53 13.21 3.45 0.17
CA GLN A 53 14.24 4.34 -0.36
C GLN A 53 14.47 4.08 -1.85
N ASN A 54 14.60 2.81 -2.24
CA ASN A 54 14.77 2.46 -3.65
C ASN A 54 13.53 2.84 -4.47
N TRP A 55 12.32 2.62 -3.95
CA TRP A 55 11.10 3.05 -4.64
C TRP A 55 11.07 4.58 -4.86
N ILE A 56 11.42 5.37 -3.84
CA ILE A 56 11.48 6.84 -3.93
C ILE A 56 12.48 7.27 -5.00
N GLU A 57 13.66 6.65 -5.03
CA GLU A 57 14.69 6.93 -6.05
C GLU A 57 14.16 6.64 -7.46
N GLN A 58 13.50 5.51 -7.68
CA GLN A 58 12.90 5.19 -8.99
C GLN A 58 11.80 6.18 -9.38
N PHE A 59 10.96 6.57 -8.42
CA PHE A 59 9.90 7.55 -8.67
C PHE A 59 10.46 8.93 -9.04
N GLN A 60 11.49 9.38 -8.33
CA GLN A 60 12.15 10.67 -8.59
C GLN A 60 12.89 10.68 -9.94
N LYS A 61 13.51 9.57 -10.34
CA LYS A 61 14.13 9.44 -11.68
C LYS A 61 13.11 9.73 -12.80
N LEU A 62 11.87 9.29 -12.64
CA LEU A 62 10.78 9.58 -13.59
C LEU A 62 10.39 11.06 -13.56
N ASP A 63 10.23 11.68 -12.40
CA ASP A 63 9.90 13.11 -12.31
C ASP A 63 10.96 14.02 -12.97
N LEU A 64 12.24 13.63 -12.94
CA LEU A 64 13.33 14.35 -13.59
C LEU A 64 13.36 14.16 -15.12
N THR A 65 12.88 13.02 -15.63
CA THR A 65 12.85 12.72 -17.07
C THR A 65 11.56 13.19 -17.74
N GLU A 66 10.47 13.34 -17.00
CA GLU A 66 9.11 13.55 -17.53
C GLU A 66 8.58 14.99 -17.52
N GLN A 67 9.41 16.02 -17.27
CA GLN A 67 8.99 17.43 -17.37
C GLN A 67 8.38 17.85 -18.73
N ARG A 68 8.32 16.95 -19.72
CA ARG A 68 7.87 17.21 -21.10
C ARG A 68 6.61 16.48 -21.57
N SER A 69 6.02 15.54 -20.81
CA SER A 69 4.84 14.80 -21.31
C SER A 69 3.72 14.68 -20.26
N LYS A 70 2.56 15.28 -20.52
CA LYS A 70 1.34 15.18 -19.70
C LYS A 70 0.49 13.94 -20.09
N GLY A 71 1.13 12.85 -20.50
CA GLY A 71 0.48 11.60 -20.92
C GLY A 71 0.28 10.61 -19.77
N TYR A 72 -0.38 9.48 -20.07
CA TYR A 72 -0.36 8.30 -19.21
C TYR A 72 1.08 7.76 -19.14
N ASP A 73 1.70 7.84 -17.97
CA ASP A 73 3.02 7.24 -17.72
C ASP A 73 2.86 5.81 -17.19
N LEU A 74 3.15 4.85 -18.06
CA LEU A 74 3.16 3.44 -17.75
C LEU A 74 4.17 3.10 -16.64
N HIS A 75 5.34 3.74 -16.59
CA HIS A 75 6.36 3.43 -15.59
C HIS A 75 5.91 3.87 -14.19
N ARG A 76 5.39 5.10 -14.05
CA ARG A 76 4.80 5.55 -12.79
C ARG A 76 3.62 4.67 -12.37
N HIS A 77 2.82 4.19 -13.31
CA HIS A 77 1.75 3.26 -13.01
C HIS A 77 2.29 1.91 -12.50
N LEU A 78 3.31 1.34 -13.14
CA LEU A 78 3.98 0.11 -12.70
C LEU A 78 4.63 0.25 -11.32
N LEU A 79 5.22 1.41 -11.00
CA LEU A 79 5.74 1.71 -9.65
C LEU A 79 4.62 1.69 -8.61
N ARG A 80 3.44 2.22 -8.93
CA ARG A 80 2.27 2.17 -8.03
C ARG A 80 1.75 0.73 -7.88
N VAL A 81 1.66 -0.02 -8.98
CA VAL A 81 1.27 -1.44 -8.97
C VAL A 81 2.22 -2.26 -8.10
N THR A 82 3.53 -1.99 -8.16
CA THR A 82 4.53 -2.63 -7.31
C THR A 82 4.25 -2.42 -5.81
N VAL A 83 3.95 -1.19 -5.39
CA VAL A 83 3.58 -0.88 -3.99
C VAL A 83 2.32 -1.65 -3.59
N MET A 84 1.31 -1.69 -4.46
CA MET A 84 0.07 -2.42 -4.20
C MET A 84 0.33 -3.93 -4.04
N LEU A 85 1.14 -4.53 -4.92
CA LEU A 85 1.52 -5.95 -4.84
C LEU A 85 2.30 -6.27 -3.57
N ASN A 86 3.25 -5.41 -3.18
CA ASN A 86 4.00 -5.57 -1.94
C ASN A 86 3.07 -5.45 -0.71
N THR A 87 2.12 -4.51 -0.73
CA THR A 87 1.09 -4.36 0.31
C THR A 87 0.22 -5.62 0.43
N ILE A 88 -0.23 -6.17 -0.71
CA ILE A 88 -0.98 -7.43 -0.75
C ILE A 88 -0.15 -8.57 -0.16
N GLY A 89 1.14 -8.67 -0.51
CA GLY A 89 2.07 -9.65 0.05
C GLY A 89 2.17 -9.53 1.57
N THR A 90 2.34 -8.30 2.07
CA THR A 90 2.41 -7.98 3.51
C THR A 90 1.13 -8.39 4.25
N LEU A 91 -0.04 -8.03 3.73
CA LEU A 91 -1.33 -8.40 4.34
C LEU A 91 -1.51 -9.92 4.41
N ARG A 92 -1.08 -10.65 3.38
CA ARG A 92 -1.15 -12.12 3.34
C ARG A 92 -0.18 -12.79 4.30
N LYS A 93 1.05 -12.27 4.41
CA LYS A 93 2.03 -12.72 5.41
C LYS A 93 1.65 -12.34 6.84
N GLN A 94 0.75 -11.36 7.00
CA GLN A 94 0.34 -10.77 8.27
C GLN A 94 1.53 -10.18 9.06
N ARG A 95 2.60 -9.81 8.37
CA ARG A 95 3.81 -9.24 8.96
C ARG A 95 4.64 -8.49 7.94
N TYR A 96 5.43 -7.54 8.40
CA TYR A 96 6.42 -6.83 7.60
C TYR A 96 7.56 -6.32 8.48
N MET A 97 8.66 -5.90 7.86
CA MET A 97 9.83 -5.36 8.56
C MET A 97 9.87 -3.84 8.43
N VAL A 98 10.18 -3.15 9.52
CA VAL A 98 10.50 -1.71 9.55
C VAL A 98 11.76 -1.53 10.37
N ASN A 99 12.82 -0.95 9.78
CA ASN A 99 14.09 -0.71 10.48
C ASN A 99 14.66 -1.96 11.19
N HIS A 100 14.55 -3.14 10.58
CA HIS A 100 14.93 -4.45 11.15
C HIS A 100 14.06 -4.94 12.32
N GLU A 101 12.96 -4.26 12.63
CA GLU A 101 11.95 -4.72 13.57
C GLU A 101 10.78 -5.36 12.82
N GLU A 102 10.34 -6.52 13.28
CA GLU A 102 9.17 -7.20 12.72
C GLU A 102 7.89 -6.62 13.32
N VAL A 103 6.98 -6.17 12.46
CA VAL A 103 5.64 -5.73 12.83
C VAL A 103 4.64 -6.81 12.43
N ILE A 104 3.99 -7.40 13.43
CA ILE A 104 2.93 -8.40 13.22
C ILE A 104 1.59 -7.68 13.08
N LEU A 105 0.93 -7.90 11.94
CA LEU A 105 -0.43 -7.44 11.69
C LEU A 105 -1.43 -8.37 12.39
N LYS A 106 -2.52 -7.80 12.89
CA LYS A 106 -3.63 -8.57 13.50
C LYS A 106 -4.92 -8.31 12.72
N PRO A 107 -5.08 -8.83 11.49
CA PRO A 107 -6.25 -8.56 10.66
C PRO A 107 -7.56 -9.00 11.34
N ASP A 108 -7.50 -10.03 12.17
CA ASP A 108 -8.67 -10.56 12.89
C ASP A 108 -9.27 -9.56 13.90
N LEU A 109 -8.52 -8.53 14.29
CA LEU A 109 -9.03 -7.44 15.14
C LEU A 109 -9.74 -6.35 14.33
N LEU A 110 -9.72 -6.42 13.00
CA LEU A 110 -10.39 -5.45 12.13
C LEU A 110 -11.83 -5.89 11.89
N HIS A 111 -12.78 -5.09 12.38
CA HIS A 111 -14.19 -5.28 12.08
C HIS A 111 -14.58 -4.44 10.86
N SER A 112 -14.94 -5.12 9.77
CA SER A 112 -15.51 -4.46 8.59
C SER A 112 -17.02 -4.46 8.66
N ILE A 113 -17.63 -3.27 8.65
CA ILE A 113 -19.09 -3.10 8.54
C ILE A 113 -19.41 -2.80 7.08
N VAL A 114 -20.19 -3.67 6.44
CA VAL A 114 -20.59 -3.51 5.04
C VAL A 114 -21.96 -2.85 4.98
N TYR A 115 -22.02 -1.69 4.32
CA TYR A 115 -23.28 -1.02 3.98
C TYR A 115 -23.60 -1.32 2.51
N ASP A 116 -24.74 -1.96 2.26
CA ASP A 116 -25.26 -2.17 0.91
C ASP A 116 -26.24 -1.07 0.48
N HIS A 117 -26.71 -1.11 -0.77
CA HIS A 117 -27.70 -0.14 -1.29
C HIS A 117 -29.05 -0.19 -0.56
N LYS A 118 -29.31 -1.24 0.24
CA LYS A 118 -30.50 -1.37 1.09
C LYS A 118 -30.27 -0.88 2.51
N SER A 119 -29.01 -0.60 2.87
CA SER A 119 -28.60 -0.06 4.16
C SER A 119 -29.06 1.38 4.23
N LYS A 120 -30.32 1.54 4.65
CA LYS A 120 -30.93 2.83 4.89
C LYS A 120 -30.62 3.23 6.31
N LEU A 121 -30.17 4.46 6.49
CA LEU A 121 -30.32 5.14 7.77
C LEU A 121 -31.83 5.20 8.03
N SER A 122 -32.33 4.31 8.88
CA SER A 122 -33.70 4.40 9.36
C SER A 122 -33.83 5.70 10.12
N TYR A 123 -34.84 6.51 9.81
CA TYR A 123 -35.19 7.65 10.64
C TYR A 123 -35.35 7.14 12.08
N GLY A 124 -34.50 7.63 12.98
CA GLY A 124 -34.72 7.46 14.40
C GLY A 124 -36.05 8.10 14.80
N THR A 125 -36.47 7.90 16.04
CA THR A 125 -37.62 8.58 16.62
C THR A 125 -37.55 10.08 16.32
N LYS A 126 -38.68 10.68 15.90
CA LYS A 126 -38.78 12.13 15.74
C LYS A 126 -38.52 12.79 17.10
N THR A 127 -37.32 13.27 17.28
CA THR A 127 -36.87 13.95 18.49
C THR A 127 -36.94 15.45 18.26
N SER A 128 -37.60 16.18 19.16
CA SER A 128 -37.56 17.64 19.15
C SER A 128 -36.09 18.11 19.18
N VAL A 129 -35.75 19.17 18.46
CA VAL A 129 -34.39 19.75 18.46
C VAL A 129 -33.93 20.06 19.89
N SER A 130 -34.85 20.46 20.78
CA SER A 130 -34.61 20.70 22.21
C SER A 130 -34.16 19.46 22.99
N ASN A 131 -34.47 18.27 22.49
CA ASN A 131 -34.17 16.98 23.12
C ASN A 131 -32.94 16.31 22.50
N ILE A 132 -32.32 16.93 21.48
CA ILE A 132 -31.07 16.47 20.91
C ILE A 132 -29.95 16.83 21.88
N LYS A 133 -29.44 15.82 22.59
CA LYS A 133 -28.16 15.94 23.29
C LYS A 133 -27.07 16.07 22.23
N THR A 134 -26.63 17.28 21.92
CA THR A 134 -25.45 17.50 21.09
C THR A 134 -24.23 16.97 21.86
N PRO A 135 -23.49 15.98 21.34
CA PRO A 135 -22.38 15.37 22.06
C PRO A 135 -21.23 16.36 22.29
N TYR A 136 -21.19 17.46 21.53
CA TYR A 136 -20.19 18.52 21.61
C TYR A 136 -20.85 19.90 21.52
N ALA A 137 -20.24 20.89 22.16
CA ALA A 137 -20.73 22.28 22.15
C ALA A 137 -20.42 23.02 20.83
N SER A 138 -19.35 22.62 20.13
CA SER A 138 -18.93 23.17 18.85
C SER A 138 -18.12 22.14 18.05
N THR A 139 -17.98 22.37 16.74
CA THR A 139 -17.13 21.57 15.84
C THR A 139 -16.21 22.50 15.09
N SER A 140 -14.91 22.23 15.15
CA SER A 140 -13.91 22.94 14.34
C SER A 140 -13.80 22.27 12.98
N VAL A 141 -13.92 23.05 11.90
CA VAL A 141 -13.79 22.57 10.53
C VAL A 141 -12.66 23.32 9.86
N LYS A 142 -11.70 22.58 9.29
CA LYS A 142 -10.54 23.14 8.58
C LYS A 142 -10.36 22.41 7.26
N VAL A 143 -10.04 23.16 6.21
CA VAL A 143 -9.61 22.62 4.92
C VAL A 143 -8.10 22.76 4.85
N VAL A 144 -7.41 21.64 4.58
CA VAL A 144 -5.95 21.59 4.46
C VAL A 144 -5.56 20.86 3.18
N ASN A 145 -4.42 21.25 2.61
CA ASN A 145 -3.82 20.55 1.47
C ASN A 145 -2.72 19.61 1.98
N GLU A 146 -3.14 18.54 2.66
CA GLU A 146 -2.25 17.54 3.27
C GLU A 146 -2.74 16.13 2.94
N ASP A 147 -1.82 15.18 2.92
CA ASP A 147 -2.16 13.76 2.78
C ASP A 147 -3.04 13.28 3.94
N CYS A 148 -4.01 12.41 3.65
CA CYS A 148 -5.00 11.96 4.63
C CYS A 148 -4.36 11.18 5.79
N LEU A 149 -3.36 10.34 5.52
CA LEU A 149 -2.68 9.57 6.57
C LEU A 149 -1.82 10.48 7.44
N THR A 150 -1.14 11.45 6.81
CA THR A 150 -0.37 12.47 7.52
C THR A 150 -1.27 13.32 8.44
N LEU A 151 -2.42 13.76 7.94
CA LEU A 151 -3.39 14.51 8.73
C LEU A 151 -3.96 13.66 9.87
N TYR A 152 -4.33 12.41 9.60
CA TYR A 152 -4.84 11.50 10.61
C TYR A 152 -3.83 11.24 11.73
N GLN A 153 -2.55 11.04 11.38
CA GLN A 153 -1.48 10.87 12.36
C GLN A 153 -1.37 12.07 13.30
N LYS A 154 -1.48 13.29 12.77
CA LYS A 154 -1.48 14.52 13.58
C LYS A 154 -2.67 14.54 14.54
N LEU A 155 -3.88 14.29 14.03
CA LEU A 155 -5.12 14.33 14.81
C LEU A 155 -5.18 13.30 15.95
N VAL A 156 -4.57 12.13 15.77
CA VAL A 156 -4.52 11.08 16.83
C VAL A 156 -3.42 11.36 17.86
N SER A 157 -2.45 12.21 17.53
CA SER A 157 -1.35 12.58 18.43
C SER A 157 -1.66 13.81 19.30
N GLU A 158 -2.79 14.48 19.07
CA GLU A 158 -3.34 15.58 19.89
C GLU A 158 -4.11 15.06 21.10
#